data_AF-A0A3B8L1D7-F1
#
_entry.id   AF-A0A3B8L1D7-F1
#
_cell.length_a   1.000
_cell.length_b   1.000
_cell.length_c   1.000
_cell.angle_alpha   90.00
_cell.angle_beta   90.00
_cell.angle_gamma   90.00
#
_symmetry.space_group_name_H-M   'P 1'
#
loop_
_entity.id
_entity.type
_entity.pdbx_description
1 polymer ?
#
loop_
_entity_poly.entity_id
_entity_poly.type
_entity_poly.pdbx_seq_one_letter_code
_entity_poly.pdbx_strand_id
1 'polypeptide(L)' 'LKQRGLLEDTLVVFCSEFGRMPTFQKGASGRDHNPDGFTVWMAGAGVKAPFSFGATDPFGHRAVERPISVHDLHAT' A
#
# COMPACT_ATOMS: atom_id res chain seq x y z
N LEU A 1 4.72 16.86 -11.92
CA LEU A 1 5.13 17.42 -10.61
C LEU A 1 6.62 17.77 -10.59
N LYS A 2 7.54 16.78 -10.65
CA LYS A 2 9.00 17.02 -10.62
C LYS A 2 9.50 18.07 -11.62
N GLN A 3 9.13 17.96 -12.90
CA GLN A 3 9.54 18.93 -13.94
C GLN A 3 9.12 20.38 -13.67
N ARG A 4 8.12 20.59 -12.81
CA ARG A 4 7.58 21.92 -12.47
C ARG A 4 8.01 22.38 -11.08
N GLY A 5 8.93 21.67 -10.41
CA GLY A 5 9.33 21.95 -9.03
C GLY A 5 8.29 21.60 -7.96
N LEU A 6 7.06 21.21 -8.34
CA LEU A 6 5.95 21.02 -7.40
C LEU A 6 6.04 19.75 -6.54
N LEU A 7 6.94 18.81 -6.86
CA LEU A 7 7.01 17.53 -6.12
C LEU A 7 7.57 17.71 -4.71
N GLU A 8 8.35 18.77 -4.46
CA GLU A 8 8.91 19.06 -3.13
C GLU A 8 7.82 19.40 -2.11
N ASP A 9 6.71 20.00 -2.55
CA ASP A 9 5.60 20.43 -1.68
C ASP A 9 4.33 19.57 -1.85
N THR A 10 4.36 18.58 -2.74
CA THR A 10 3.19 17.73 -3.04
C THR A 10 3.46 16.28 -2.64
N LEU A 11 2.63 15.76 -1.73
CA LEU A 11 2.58 14.33 -1.45
C LEU A 11 1.73 13.64 -2.51
N VAL A 12 2.34 12.70 -3.25
CA VAL A 12 1.63 11.78 -4.12
C VAL A 12 1.41 10.49 -3.33
N VAL A 13 0.15 10.12 -3.14
CA VAL A 13 -0.24 8.85 -2.53
C VAL A 13 -0.86 7.98 -3.61
N PHE A 14 -0.34 6.76 -3.74
CA PHE A 14 -0.99 5.72 -4.53
C PHE A 14 -1.43 4.61 -3.60
N CYS A 15 -2.75 4.49 -3.47
CA CYS A 15 -3.41 3.63 -2.51
C CYS A 15 -4.58 2.90 -3.20
N SER A 16 -4.98 1.77 -2.63
CA SER A 16 -6.21 1.07 -2.98
C SER A 16 -7.11 1.00 -1.75
N GLU A 17 -8.38 0.65 -1.94
CA GLU A 17 -9.32 0.46 -0.83
C GLU A 17 -9.10 -0.87 -0.09
N PHE A 18 -8.51 -1.86 -0.77
CA PHE A 18 -8.22 -3.20 -0.27
C PHE A 18 -7.11 -3.84 -1.11
N GLY A 19 -6.58 -4.97 -0.64
CA GLY A 19 -5.64 -5.79 -1.38
C GLY A 19 -6.30 -6.82 -2.29
N ARG A 20 -5.48 -7.61 -2.97
CA ARG A 20 -5.95 -8.82 -3.67
C ARG A 20 -5.40 -10.06 -3.01
N MET A 21 -6.27 -11.03 -2.79
CA MET A 21 -5.87 -12.32 -2.24
C MET A 21 -4.82 -12.95 -3.15
N PRO A 22 -3.85 -13.69 -2.61
CA PRO A 22 -2.99 -14.55 -3.41
C PRO A 22 -3.73 -15.79 -3.95
N THR A 23 -4.99 -15.98 -3.55
CA THR A 23 -5.87 -17.08 -3.94
C THR A 23 -7.10 -16.58 -4.71
N PHE A 24 -7.90 -17.53 -5.20
CA PHE A 24 -9.22 -17.30 -5.78
C PHE A 24 -10.19 -18.39 -5.30
N GLN A 25 -11.48 -18.06 -5.20
CA GLN A 25 -12.51 -19.06 -4.96
C GLN A 25 -12.59 -20.06 -6.13
N LYS A 26 -12.72 -21.35 -5.82
CA LYS A 26 -12.84 -22.40 -6.83
C LYS A 26 -14.05 -22.11 -7.74
N GLY A 27 -13.80 -22.00 -9.05
CA GLY A 27 -14.82 -21.70 -10.05
C GLY A 27 -15.04 -20.20 -10.32
N ALA A 28 -14.34 -19.31 -9.62
CA ALA A 28 -14.38 -17.88 -9.89
C ALA A 28 -13.42 -17.47 -11.02
N SER A 29 -13.73 -16.36 -11.68
CA SER A 29 -12.84 -15.70 -12.65
C SER A 29 -12.11 -14.54 -11.97
N GLY A 30 -10.95 -14.83 -11.36
CA GLY A 30 -10.10 -13.84 -10.70
C GLY A 30 -9.93 -14.04 -9.19
N ARG A 31 -9.01 -13.28 -8.60
CA ARG A 31 -8.66 -13.32 -7.16
C ARG A 31 -9.69 -12.56 -6.32
N ASP A 32 -9.83 -12.85 -5.02
CA ASP A 32 -10.77 -12.20 -4.07
C ASP A 32 -10.20 -10.96 -3.36
N HIS A 33 -11.08 -10.15 -2.74
CA HIS A 33 -10.67 -8.95 -2.01
C HIS A 33 -9.87 -9.40 -0.80
N ASN A 34 -8.75 -8.73 -0.55
CA ASN A 34 -7.92 -9.00 0.62
C ASN A 34 -8.04 -7.85 1.63
N PRO A 35 -8.81 -8.05 2.71
CA PRO A 35 -8.88 -7.07 3.79
C PRO A 35 -7.64 -7.11 4.70
N ASP A 36 -6.83 -8.16 4.63
CA ASP A 36 -5.77 -8.45 5.61
C ASP A 36 -4.39 -7.89 5.22
N GLY A 37 -4.23 -7.40 4.00
CA GLY A 37 -2.98 -6.76 3.57
C GLY A 37 -3.00 -6.19 2.15
N PHE A 38 -2.45 -4.98 2.01
CA PHE A 38 -2.20 -4.33 0.72
C PHE A 38 -1.05 -3.32 0.82
N THR A 39 -0.57 -2.88 -0.35
CA THR A 39 0.58 -1.97 -0.45
C THR A 39 0.11 -0.58 -0.84
N VAL A 40 0.66 0.42 -0.17
CA VAL A 40 0.55 1.84 -0.53
C VAL A 40 1.96 2.35 -0.85
N TRP A 41 2.10 3.16 -1.89
CA TRP A 41 3.35 3.89 -2.14
C TRP A 41 3.11 5.39 -2.04
N MET A 42 4.11 6.10 -1.53
CA MET A 42 4.12 7.55 -1.42
C MET A 42 5.38 8.16 -2.04
N ALA A 43 5.27 9.37 -2.59
CA ALA A 43 6.41 10.11 -3.13
C ALA A 43 6.20 11.63 -3.01
N GLY A 44 7.30 12.39 -2.93
CA GLY A 44 7.26 13.85 -2.79
C GLY A 44 7.08 14.32 -1.35
N ALA A 45 6.90 15.62 -1.12
CA ALA A 45 6.71 16.22 0.20
C ALA A 45 7.72 15.76 1.28
N GLY A 46 8.98 15.53 0.89
CA GLY A 46 10.04 15.11 1.82
C GLY A 46 9.92 13.70 2.41
N VAL A 47 9.07 12.82 1.88
CA VAL A 47 9.03 11.42 2.34
C VAL A 47 10.39 10.75 2.20
N LYS A 48 10.76 9.92 3.20
CA LYS A 48 12.05 9.22 3.21
C LYS A 48 12.16 8.26 2.02
N ALA A 49 13.24 8.35 1.24
CA ALA A 49 13.51 7.45 0.12
C ALA A 49 15.02 7.14 0.01
N PRO A 50 15.42 5.87 -0.28
CA PRO A 50 14.58 4.68 -0.34
C PRO A 50 14.14 4.23 1.06
N PHE A 51 12.88 3.80 1.19
CA PHE A 51 12.34 3.34 2.47
C PHE A 51 11.15 2.39 2.26
N SER A 52 11.07 1.37 3.13
CA SER A 52 9.93 0.46 3.24
C SER A 52 9.51 0.35 4.69
N PHE A 53 8.20 0.33 4.94
CA PHE A 53 7.62 0.15 6.26
C PHE A 53 6.66 -1.04 6.24
N GLY A 54 6.97 -2.04 7.06
CA GLY A 54 6.19 -3.27 7.15
C GLY A 54 6.31 -4.19 5.94
N ALA A 55 5.64 -5.32 6.02
CA ALA A 55 5.63 -6.36 5.01
C ALA A 55 4.44 -7.32 5.22
N THR A 56 3.97 -7.94 4.14
CA THR A 56 3.09 -9.10 4.22
C THR A 56 3.86 -10.39 4.49
N ASP A 57 3.15 -11.46 4.84
CA ASP A 57 3.72 -12.79 4.86
C ASP A 57 4.29 -13.19 3.47
N PRO A 58 5.17 -14.21 3.41
CA PRO A 58 5.76 -14.65 2.13
C PRO A 58 4.74 -15.12 1.09
N PHE A 59 3.52 -15.46 1.51
CA PHE A 59 2.44 -15.85 0.59
C PHE A 59 1.69 -14.63 0.03
N GLY A 60 1.84 -13.45 0.62
CA GLY A 60 1.16 -12.21 0.24
C GLY A 60 -0.28 -12.13 0.77
N HIS A 61 -0.61 -12.87 1.83
CA HIS A 61 -1.98 -12.95 2.33
C HIS A 61 -2.30 -11.89 3.39
N ARG A 62 -1.42 -11.63 4.35
CA ARG A 62 -1.67 -10.66 5.43
C ARG A 62 -0.44 -9.86 5.79
N ALA A 63 -0.62 -8.64 6.29
CA ALA A 63 0.45 -7.86 6.91
C ALA A 63 0.95 -8.56 8.19
N VAL A 64 2.27 -8.74 8.32
CA VAL A 64 2.89 -9.43 9.48
C VAL A 64 4.03 -8.67 10.12
N GLU A 65 4.70 -7.78 9.38
CA GLU A 65 5.73 -6.90 9.94
C GLU A 65 5.15 -5.51 10.16
N ARG A 66 5.16 -5.02 11.41
CA ARG A 66 4.67 -3.68 11.81
C ARG A 66 3.30 -3.33 11.20
N PRO A 67 2.27 -4.18 11.40
CA PRO A 67 0.95 -3.93 10.83
C PRO A 67 0.34 -2.65 11.43
N ILE A 68 -0.26 -1.84 10.57
CA ILE A 68 -1.05 -0.65 10.92
C ILE A 68 -2.40 -0.72 10.23
N SER A 69 -3.39 0.02 10.73
CA SER A 69 -4.69 0.12 10.07
C SER A 69 -4.68 1.19 8.97
N VAL A 70 -5.68 1.15 8.09
CA VAL A 70 -5.91 2.20 7.09
C VAL A 70 -6.20 3.56 7.75
N HIS A 71 -6.78 3.57 8.95
CA HIS A 71 -7.00 4.80 9.70
C HIS A 71 -5.69 5.44 10.14
N ASP A 72 -4.75 4.63 10.64
CA ASP A 72 -3.42 5.12 11.04
C ASP A 72 -2.66 5.69 9.84
N LEU A 73 -2.79 5.08 8.66
CA LEU A 73 -2.16 5.57 7.42
C LEU A 73 -2.71 6.93 6.98
N HIS A 74 -4.01 7.20 7.14
CA HIS A 74 -4.62 8.46 6.69
C HIS A 74 -4.55 9.58 7.73
N ALA A 75 -4.17 9.28 8.97
CA ALA A 75 -4.02 10.27 10.04
C ALA A 75 -2.69 11.04 10.00
N THR A 76 -1.77 10.68 9.09
CA THR A 76 -0.43 11.28 8.93
C THR A 76 -0.43 12.62 8.22
#